data_AF-Q9CLM2-F1
#
_entry.id   AF-Q9CLM2-F1
#
_cell.length_a   1.000
_cell.length_b   1.000
_cell.length_c   1.000
_cell.angle_alpha   90.00
_cell.angle_beta   90.00
_cell.angle_gamma   90.00
#
_symmetry.space_group_name_H-M   'P 1'
#
loop_
_entity.id
_entity.type
_entity.pdbx_description
1 polymer ?
#
loop_
_entity_poly.entity_id
_entity_poly.type
_entity_poly.pdbx_seq_one_letter_code
_entity_poly.pdbx_strand_id
1 'polypeptide(L)'
;MSKKDGYLEFFSYFNISEEKFINFAKESIIFIKQEKAKQEWDILKSKILNEKENVYVRNFGRNGQGGHLYQEVYKQLFLANIIVDPSNNNYPTKLLEKSVGLVKNKNLYNYQVSHIFGLTKNPYAFCAPWNIVFIPKILDPFTGHESKGEITEKITAMYRRLMWDKYEDLISDYNKIMEKYREVIKSEIEKYKALSKRKNDIYSRFIESVNIEFNVIEKI
;
A
#
# COMPACT_ATOMS: atom_id res chain seq x y z
N MET A 1 -25.15 16.59 -19.01
CA MET A 1 -24.51 17.42 -17.94
C MET A 1 -23.02 17.41 -18.17
N SER A 2 -22.37 18.59 -18.16
CA SER A 2 -20.91 18.63 -18.06
C SER A 2 -20.51 18.08 -16.69
N LYS A 3 -19.51 17.21 -16.63
CA LYS A 3 -18.96 16.73 -15.36
C LYS A 3 -18.25 17.92 -14.69
N LYS A 4 -18.49 18.13 -13.40
CA LYS A 4 -17.72 19.05 -12.56
C LYS A 4 -16.60 18.30 -11.88
N ASP A 5 -15.39 18.85 -11.93
CA ASP A 5 -14.21 18.33 -11.28
C ASP A 5 -13.57 19.44 -10.45
N GLY A 6 -13.53 19.26 -9.13
CA GLY A 6 -13.04 20.28 -8.20
C GLY A 6 -11.54 20.59 -8.36
N TYR A 7 -10.74 19.63 -8.82
CA TYR A 7 -9.32 19.87 -9.11
C TYR A 7 -9.17 20.72 -10.36
N LEU A 8 -9.92 20.43 -11.42
CA LEU A 8 -9.89 21.24 -12.64
C LEU A 8 -10.42 22.66 -12.41
N GLU A 9 -11.46 22.83 -11.57
CA GLU A 9 -11.93 24.15 -11.14
C GLU A 9 -10.86 24.90 -10.34
N PHE A 10 -10.18 24.24 -9.39
CA PHE A 10 -9.06 24.83 -8.63
C PHE A 10 -7.90 25.21 -9.55
N PHE A 11 -7.56 24.36 -10.51
CA PHE A 11 -6.49 24.61 -11.47
C PHE A 11 -6.81 25.79 -12.36
N SER A 12 -8.06 25.88 -12.84
CA SER A 12 -8.51 27.03 -13.63
C SER A 12 -8.44 28.33 -12.81
N TYR A 13 -8.88 28.31 -11.55
CA TYR A 13 -8.84 29.50 -10.68
C TYR A 13 -7.42 30.01 -10.43
N PHE A 14 -6.46 29.11 -10.19
CA PHE A 14 -5.06 29.46 -9.91
C PHE A 14 -4.14 29.41 -11.14
N ASN A 15 -4.69 29.23 -12.35
CA ASN A 15 -3.95 29.06 -13.60
C ASN A 15 -2.84 27.98 -13.50
N ILE A 16 -3.16 26.85 -12.85
CA ILE A 16 -2.27 25.70 -12.71
C ILE A 16 -2.38 24.85 -13.97
N SER A 17 -1.25 24.65 -14.65
CA SER A 17 -1.15 23.65 -15.71
C SER A 17 -1.19 22.24 -15.11
N GLU A 18 -2.03 21.36 -15.65
CA GLU A 18 -2.09 19.95 -15.27
C GLU A 18 -0.71 19.28 -15.40
N GLU A 19 0.02 19.55 -16.49
CA GLU A 19 1.36 19.02 -16.71
C GLU A 19 2.33 19.47 -15.62
N LYS A 20 2.32 20.76 -15.26
CA LYS A 20 3.15 21.29 -14.16
C LYS A 20 2.80 20.65 -12.82
N PHE A 21 1.51 20.40 -12.58
CA PHE A 21 1.06 19.73 -11.35
C PHE A 21 1.51 18.26 -11.30
N ILE A 22 1.41 17.52 -12.40
CA ILE A 22 1.91 16.15 -12.51
C ILE A 22 3.44 16.10 -12.35
N ASN A 23 4.17 17.06 -12.95
CA ASN A 23 5.62 17.16 -12.79
C ASN A 23 6.00 17.44 -11.33
N PHE A 24 5.30 18.37 -10.66
CA PHE A 24 5.47 18.58 -9.22
C PHE A 24 5.22 17.30 -8.42
N ALA A 25 4.19 16.51 -8.74
CA ALA A 25 3.94 15.24 -8.09
C ALA A 25 5.09 14.24 -8.27
N LYS A 26 5.62 14.13 -9.50
CA LYS A 26 6.78 13.29 -9.83
C LYS A 26 8.07 13.72 -9.12
N GLU A 27 8.30 15.01 -8.94
CA GLU A 27 9.57 15.53 -8.38
C GLU A 27 9.56 15.60 -6.86
N SER A 28 8.38 15.76 -6.25
CA SER A 28 8.24 15.97 -4.80
C SER A 28 8.15 14.69 -3.98
N ILE A 29 7.90 13.54 -4.62
CA ILE A 29 7.88 12.22 -3.98
C ILE A 29 9.27 11.83 -3.46
N ILE A 30 9.33 11.33 -2.23
CA ILE A 30 10.57 10.96 -1.55
C ILE A 30 10.60 9.45 -1.33
N PHE A 31 11.59 8.83 -1.94
CA PHE A 31 11.81 7.38 -1.96
C PHE A 31 12.96 6.96 -1.05
N ILE A 32 12.96 5.69 -0.67
CA ILE A 32 14.12 5.06 -0.02
C ILE A 32 15.21 4.80 -1.08
N LYS A 33 16.49 5.07 -0.78
CA LYS A 33 17.58 4.76 -1.73
C LYS A 33 17.64 3.25 -2.03
N GLN A 34 17.99 2.89 -3.26
CA GLN A 34 17.89 1.51 -3.76
C GLN A 34 18.59 0.48 -2.87
N GLU A 35 19.84 0.75 -2.49
CA GLU A 35 20.63 -0.16 -1.63
C GLU A 35 19.98 -0.34 -0.26
N LYS A 36 19.46 0.76 0.30
CA LYS A 36 18.76 0.71 1.59
C LYS A 36 17.44 -0.06 1.48
N ALA A 37 16.72 0.11 0.38
CA ALA A 37 15.49 -0.62 0.10
C ALA A 37 15.76 -2.14 0.00
N LYS A 38 16.84 -2.56 -0.66
CA LYS A 38 17.25 -3.98 -0.70
C LYS A 38 17.46 -4.56 0.71
N GLN A 39 18.23 -3.86 1.53
CA GLN A 39 18.50 -4.29 2.92
C GLN A 39 17.21 -4.41 3.74
N GLU A 40 16.35 -3.38 3.71
CA GLU A 40 15.11 -3.39 4.48
C GLU A 40 14.10 -4.43 3.94
N TRP A 41 14.14 -4.74 2.64
CA TRP A 41 13.36 -5.81 2.04
C TRP A 41 13.81 -7.20 2.53
N ASP A 42 15.11 -7.47 2.56
CA ASP A 42 15.63 -8.74 3.07
C ASP A 42 15.37 -8.92 4.56
N ILE A 43 15.44 -7.83 5.35
CA ILE A 43 15.05 -7.82 6.76
C ILE A 43 13.57 -8.15 6.91
N LEU A 44 12.68 -7.53 6.12
CA LEU A 44 11.24 -7.77 6.19
C LEU A 44 10.90 -9.23 5.89
N LYS A 45 11.45 -9.79 4.80
CA LYS A 45 11.25 -11.21 4.44
C LYS A 45 11.72 -12.13 5.57
N SER A 46 12.92 -11.88 6.10
CA SER A 46 13.50 -12.69 7.19
C SER A 46 12.62 -12.66 8.45
N LYS A 47 12.04 -11.50 8.77
CA LYS A 47 11.11 -11.37 9.89
C LYS A 47 9.84 -12.19 9.70
N ILE A 48 9.22 -12.14 8.53
CA ILE A 48 7.97 -12.86 8.25
C ILE A 48 8.15 -14.39 8.39
N LEU A 49 9.36 -14.88 8.11
CA LEU A 49 9.73 -16.29 8.22
C LEU A 49 10.27 -16.69 9.60
N ASN A 50 10.09 -15.87 10.64
CA ASN A 50 10.57 -16.13 11.98
C ASN A 50 9.45 -16.02 13.03
N GLU A 51 9.18 -17.11 13.75
CA GLU A 51 8.15 -17.21 14.78
C GLU A 51 8.31 -16.23 15.96
N LYS A 52 9.53 -15.71 16.18
CA LYS A 52 9.84 -14.79 17.29
C LYS A 52 9.69 -13.31 16.91
N GLU A 53 9.40 -13.03 15.64
CA GLU A 53 9.32 -11.67 15.12
C GLU A 53 7.89 -11.17 15.02
N ASN A 54 7.74 -9.86 15.18
CA ASN A 54 6.48 -9.15 14.98
C ASN A 54 6.52 -8.42 13.64
N VAL A 55 5.50 -8.60 12.81
CA VAL A 55 5.33 -7.91 11.53
C VAL A 55 3.98 -7.21 11.51
N TYR A 56 3.89 -6.06 10.84
CA TYR A 56 2.75 -5.17 10.96
C TYR A 56 1.92 -5.11 9.69
N VAL A 57 0.62 -4.82 9.85
CA VAL A 57 -0.34 -4.59 8.75
C VAL A 57 -1.33 -3.49 9.12
N ARG A 58 -2.04 -2.94 8.12
CA ARG A 58 -3.16 -2.02 8.31
C ARG A 58 -4.45 -2.76 8.68
N ASN A 59 -5.34 -2.10 9.40
CA ASN A 59 -6.55 -2.72 9.91
C ASN A 59 -7.57 -3.18 8.83
N PHE A 60 -8.22 -4.30 9.12
CA PHE A 60 -9.47 -4.86 8.56
C PHE A 60 -10.69 -3.92 8.60
N GLY A 61 -11.21 -3.41 7.48
CA GLY A 61 -12.53 -2.74 7.46
C GLY A 61 -12.64 -1.46 8.31
N ARG A 62 -13.88 -1.03 8.59
CA ARG A 62 -14.16 0.10 9.50
C ARG A 62 -14.14 -0.41 10.94
N ASN A 63 -13.38 0.25 11.82
CA ASN A 63 -13.27 -0.06 13.25
C ASN A 63 -12.79 -1.49 13.59
N GLY A 64 -12.08 -2.18 12.68
CA GLY A 64 -11.52 -3.51 12.95
C GLY A 64 -12.50 -4.68 12.87
N GLN A 65 -13.72 -4.44 12.40
CA GLN A 65 -14.67 -5.53 12.17
C GLN A 65 -14.10 -6.52 11.14
N GLY A 66 -13.93 -7.77 11.56
CA GLY A 66 -13.37 -8.85 10.72
C GLY A 66 -11.86 -9.01 10.80
N GLY A 67 -11.15 -8.27 11.69
CA GLY A 67 -9.72 -8.46 11.89
C GLY A 67 -9.32 -9.91 12.22
N HIS A 68 -10.17 -10.65 12.95
CA HIS A 68 -9.95 -12.06 13.26
C HIS A 68 -9.88 -12.95 12.00
N LEU A 69 -10.62 -12.63 10.92
CA LEU A 69 -10.61 -13.40 9.68
C LEU A 69 -9.23 -13.34 9.01
N TYR A 70 -8.63 -12.15 9.00
CA TYR A 70 -7.26 -11.96 8.51
C TYR A 70 -6.24 -12.66 9.40
N GLN A 71 -6.43 -12.64 10.71
CA GLN A 71 -5.55 -13.35 11.64
C GLN A 71 -5.54 -14.86 11.40
N GLU A 72 -6.68 -15.46 11.08
CA GLU A 72 -6.73 -16.88 10.71
C GLU A 72 -5.97 -17.16 9.40
N VAL A 73 -6.10 -16.30 8.38
CA VAL A 73 -5.31 -16.41 7.15
C VAL A 73 -3.81 -16.27 7.45
N TYR A 74 -3.41 -15.29 8.25
CA TYR A 74 -2.00 -15.06 8.55
C TYR A 74 -1.34 -16.26 9.24
N LYS A 75 -2.03 -16.90 10.19
CA LYS A 75 -1.53 -18.10 10.89
C LYS A 75 -1.26 -19.27 9.93
N GLN A 76 -1.97 -19.36 8.80
CA GLN A 76 -1.75 -20.41 7.81
C GLN A 76 -0.59 -20.07 6.85
N LEU A 77 -0.31 -18.79 6.64
CA LEU A 77 0.67 -18.34 5.64
C LEU A 77 2.05 -18.04 6.23
N PHE A 78 2.11 -17.52 7.45
CA PHE A 78 3.31 -16.88 7.99
C PHE A 78 3.67 -17.42 9.37
N LEU A 79 4.98 -17.44 9.66
CA LEU A 79 5.50 -17.86 10.96
C LEU A 79 5.45 -16.70 11.97
N ALA A 80 5.71 -15.48 11.51
CA ALA A 80 5.72 -14.29 12.36
C ALA A 80 4.35 -13.98 12.98
N ASN A 81 4.39 -13.30 14.11
CA ASN A 81 3.20 -12.73 14.73
C ASN A 81 2.77 -11.46 13.98
N ILE A 82 1.61 -11.51 13.31
CA ILE A 82 1.10 -10.41 12.50
C ILE A 82 0.22 -9.47 13.33
N ILE A 83 0.67 -8.24 13.52
CA ILE A 83 0.05 -7.24 14.40
C ILE A 83 -0.56 -6.10 13.56
N VAL A 84 -1.76 -5.68 13.92
CA VAL A 84 -2.35 -4.48 13.31
C VAL A 84 -1.65 -3.23 13.85
N ASP A 85 -1.12 -2.39 12.97
CA ASP A 85 -0.55 -1.08 13.32
C ASP A 85 -1.65 -0.21 13.99
N PRO A 86 -1.47 0.20 15.26
CA PRO A 86 -2.49 0.95 15.99
C PRO A 86 -2.91 2.27 15.32
N SER A 87 -2.01 2.86 14.54
CA SER A 87 -2.22 4.13 13.83
C SER A 87 -2.45 3.94 12.33
N ASN A 88 -2.46 2.69 11.85
CA ASN A 88 -2.43 2.30 10.44
C ASN A 88 -1.19 2.73 9.63
N ASN A 89 -0.26 3.53 10.18
CA ASN A 89 0.88 4.09 9.43
C ASN A 89 2.16 4.38 10.25
N ASN A 90 2.21 4.04 11.54
CA ASN A 90 3.35 4.36 12.42
C ASN A 90 4.60 3.57 12.05
N TYR A 91 4.47 2.28 11.73
CA TYR A 91 5.62 1.47 11.33
C TYR A 91 6.17 1.85 9.94
N PRO A 92 5.33 2.02 8.90
CA PRO A 92 5.76 2.62 7.64
C PRO A 92 6.44 3.98 7.82
N THR A 93 5.89 4.85 8.66
CA THR A 93 6.48 6.16 8.96
C THR A 93 7.87 6.00 9.54
N LYS A 94 8.04 5.22 10.62
CA LYS A 94 9.34 5.02 11.26
C LYS A 94 10.40 4.45 10.31
N LEU A 95 10.00 3.51 9.45
CA LEU A 95 10.89 2.91 8.45
C LEU A 95 11.34 3.96 7.42
N LEU A 96 10.40 4.76 6.90
CA LEU A 96 10.72 5.84 5.96
C LEU A 96 11.62 6.89 6.59
N GLU A 97 11.31 7.36 7.80
CA GLU A 97 12.10 8.38 8.49
C GLU A 97 13.55 7.92 8.72
N LYS A 98 13.72 6.67 9.17
CA LYS A 98 15.04 6.06 9.35
C LYS A 98 15.80 5.90 8.03
N SER A 99 15.11 5.54 6.96
CA SER A 99 15.75 5.19 5.68
C SER A 99 16.07 6.39 4.80
N VAL A 100 15.30 7.49 4.96
CA VAL A 100 15.46 8.74 4.20
C VAL A 100 16.25 9.79 4.99
N GLY A 101 16.21 9.75 6.33
CA GLY A 101 16.84 10.76 7.19
C GLY A 101 15.99 12.02 7.39
N LEU A 102 14.71 11.97 7.03
CA LEU A 102 13.74 13.06 7.20
C LEU A 102 12.64 12.61 8.16
N VAL A 103 12.38 13.41 9.18
CA VAL A 103 11.47 13.15 10.31
C VAL A 103 10.31 14.14 10.27
N LYS A 104 9.08 13.60 10.34
CA LYS A 104 7.85 14.40 10.32
C LYS A 104 7.81 15.35 11.51
N ASN A 105 7.34 16.57 11.25
CA ASN A 105 7.24 17.65 12.25
C ASN A 105 8.59 18.09 12.85
N LYS A 106 9.72 17.72 12.23
CA LYS A 106 11.06 18.18 12.61
C LYS A 106 11.77 18.85 11.44
N ASN A 107 11.97 18.10 10.35
CA ASN A 107 12.55 18.59 9.09
C ASN A 107 11.73 18.15 7.86
N LEU A 108 10.58 17.49 8.08
CA LEU A 108 9.63 17.13 7.03
C LEU A 108 8.22 17.61 7.43
N TYR A 109 7.73 18.65 6.77
CA TYR A 109 6.44 19.29 7.07
C TYR A 109 5.49 19.14 5.90
N ASN A 110 4.21 18.88 6.18
CA ASN A 110 3.17 18.72 5.15
C ASN A 110 3.43 17.58 4.16
N TYR A 111 4.11 16.51 4.62
CA TYR A 111 4.20 15.23 3.92
C TYR A 111 3.42 14.14 4.66
N GLN A 112 3.03 13.11 3.92
CA GLN A 112 2.30 11.96 4.42
C GLN A 112 2.86 10.66 3.82
N VAL A 113 2.59 9.53 4.47
CA VAL A 113 3.06 8.21 4.00
C VAL A 113 2.04 7.59 3.08
N SER A 114 2.41 7.37 1.82
CA SER A 114 1.56 6.70 0.85
C SER A 114 2.03 5.27 0.57
N HIS A 115 1.06 4.37 0.37
CA HIS A 115 1.26 3.01 -0.14
C HIS A 115 0.90 2.98 -1.63
N ILE A 116 1.89 3.02 -2.51
CA ILE A 116 1.69 3.27 -3.95
C ILE A 116 0.87 2.17 -4.63
N PHE A 117 1.03 0.92 -4.21
CA PHE A 117 0.26 -0.21 -4.73
C PHE A 117 -0.90 -0.60 -3.82
N GLY A 118 -1.11 0.11 -2.70
CA GLY A 118 -2.01 -0.33 -1.64
C GLY A 118 -1.44 -1.54 -0.91
N LEU A 119 -2.14 -2.68 -0.99
CA LEU A 119 -1.72 -3.97 -0.38
C LEU A 119 -1.39 -3.87 1.12
N THR A 120 -2.11 -3.00 1.82
CA THR A 120 -1.80 -2.62 3.22
C THR A 120 -2.10 -3.71 4.25
N LYS A 121 -2.79 -4.79 3.86
CA LYS A 121 -3.11 -5.95 4.70
C LYS A 121 -2.19 -7.13 4.42
N ASN A 122 -1.23 -6.96 3.52
CA ASN A 122 -0.21 -7.96 3.24
C ASN A 122 1.06 -7.65 4.04
N PRO A 123 1.52 -8.56 4.92
CA PRO A 123 2.76 -8.37 5.70
C PRO A 123 3.99 -8.11 4.83
N TYR A 124 4.05 -8.67 3.62
CA TYR A 124 5.13 -8.45 2.67
C TYR A 124 5.04 -7.10 1.94
N ALA A 125 3.94 -6.34 2.05
CA ALA A 125 3.77 -5.09 1.30
C ALA A 125 3.58 -3.87 2.22
N PHE A 126 2.99 -4.04 3.40
CA PHE A 126 2.62 -2.91 4.27
C PHE A 126 3.81 -2.05 4.71
N CYS A 127 4.93 -2.68 5.08
CA CYS A 127 6.19 -1.99 5.41
C CYS A 127 7.25 -2.20 4.33
N ALA A 128 6.87 -2.57 3.12
CA ALA A 128 7.84 -2.85 2.08
C ALA A 128 8.43 -1.54 1.52
N PRO A 129 9.75 -1.43 1.37
CA PRO A 129 10.39 -0.21 0.90
C PRO A 129 10.03 0.15 -0.54
N TRP A 130 9.61 -0.83 -1.34
CA TRP A 130 9.10 -0.63 -2.70
C TRP A 130 7.62 -0.23 -2.77
N ASN A 131 6.92 -0.16 -1.63
CA ASN A 131 5.51 0.21 -1.58
C ASN A 131 5.27 1.54 -0.86
N ILE A 132 6.17 1.93 0.06
CA ILE A 132 5.99 3.11 0.92
C ILE A 132 6.85 4.29 0.48
N VAL A 133 6.27 5.48 0.50
CA VAL A 133 6.94 6.75 0.15
C VAL A 133 6.42 7.90 1.01
N PHE A 134 7.18 9.00 1.08
CA PHE A 134 6.59 10.28 1.46
C PHE A 134 6.14 11.04 0.22
N ILE A 135 4.91 11.55 0.27
CA ILE A 135 4.38 12.52 -0.71
C ILE A 135 3.87 13.77 0.02
N PRO A 136 3.92 14.95 -0.62
CA PRO A 136 3.22 16.13 -0.11
C PRO A 136 1.75 15.83 0.19
N LYS A 137 1.22 16.34 1.30
CA LYS A 137 -0.17 16.14 1.73
C LYS A 137 -1.20 16.60 0.69
N ILE A 138 -0.88 17.62 -0.10
CA ILE A 138 -1.74 18.09 -1.19
C ILE A 138 -1.96 17.02 -2.27
N LEU A 139 -1.06 16.03 -2.36
CA LEU A 139 -1.12 14.93 -3.32
C LEU A 139 -1.68 13.64 -2.72
N ASP A 140 -2.03 13.63 -1.43
CA ASP A 140 -2.57 12.46 -0.72
C ASP A 140 -3.79 11.85 -1.42
N PRO A 141 -4.80 12.64 -1.83
CA PRO A 141 -6.03 12.08 -2.39
C PRO A 141 -5.80 11.25 -3.67
N PHE A 142 -4.74 11.57 -4.42
CA PHE A 142 -4.39 10.96 -5.71
C PHE A 142 -3.74 9.57 -5.60
N THR A 143 -3.46 9.09 -4.39
CA THR A 143 -2.93 7.73 -4.17
C THR A 143 -3.93 6.79 -3.50
N GLY A 144 -5.11 7.31 -3.15
CA GLY A 144 -6.15 6.58 -2.44
C GLY A 144 -7.48 6.55 -3.20
N HIS A 145 -8.56 6.33 -2.45
CA HIS A 145 -9.92 6.30 -2.98
C HIS A 145 -10.64 7.66 -2.83
N GLU A 146 -9.90 8.70 -2.42
CA GLU A 146 -10.44 10.01 -2.03
C GLU A 146 -10.62 10.96 -3.21
N SER A 147 -9.82 10.78 -4.28
CA SER A 147 -10.05 11.46 -5.56
C SER A 147 -10.44 10.48 -6.67
N LYS A 148 -11.06 11.03 -7.71
CA LYS A 148 -11.47 10.32 -8.93
C LYS A 148 -11.22 11.25 -10.12
N GLY A 149 -11.26 10.71 -11.33
CA GLY A 149 -11.11 11.48 -12.57
C GLY A 149 -9.74 11.32 -13.21
N GLU A 150 -9.60 11.91 -14.40
CA GLU A 150 -8.47 11.68 -15.31
C GLU A 150 -7.11 12.01 -14.67
N ILE A 151 -7.03 13.13 -13.93
CA ILE A 151 -5.80 13.52 -13.24
C ILE A 151 -5.40 12.53 -12.14
N THR A 152 -6.39 11.93 -11.45
CA THR A 152 -6.14 10.90 -10.44
C THR A 152 -5.55 9.65 -11.08
N GLU A 153 -6.12 9.24 -12.21
CA GLU A 153 -5.62 8.09 -12.97
C GLU A 153 -4.20 8.33 -13.49
N LYS A 154 -3.92 9.52 -14.04
CA LYS A 154 -2.58 9.91 -14.51
C LYS A 154 -1.55 9.89 -13.39
N ILE A 155 -1.85 10.49 -12.23
CA ILE A 155 -0.91 10.52 -11.10
C ILE A 155 -0.71 9.12 -10.50
N THR A 156 -1.78 8.33 -10.35
CA THR A 156 -1.69 6.95 -9.86
C THR A 156 -0.81 6.10 -10.76
N ALA A 157 -1.04 6.14 -12.09
CA ALA A 157 -0.25 5.39 -13.05
C ALA A 157 1.22 5.84 -13.06
N MET A 158 1.46 7.16 -13.00
CA MET A 158 2.80 7.74 -12.94
C MET A 158 3.56 7.28 -11.69
N TYR A 159 2.96 7.32 -10.50
CA TYR A 159 3.61 6.83 -9.28
C TYR A 159 3.88 5.32 -9.32
N ARG A 160 2.93 4.52 -9.80
CA ARG A 160 3.13 3.06 -9.94
C ARG A 160 4.30 2.75 -10.89
N ARG A 161 4.41 3.49 -12.01
CA ARG A 161 5.53 3.35 -12.95
C ARG A 161 6.85 3.76 -12.29
N LEU A 162 6.90 4.89 -11.58
CA LEU A 162 8.11 5.32 -10.87
C LEU A 162 8.59 4.28 -9.86
N MET A 163 7.68 3.70 -9.08
CA MET A 163 8.02 2.65 -8.12
C MET A 163 8.48 1.37 -8.82
N TRP A 164 7.81 0.98 -9.90
CA TRP A 164 8.21 -0.18 -10.69
C TRP A 164 9.62 0.00 -11.26
N ASP A 165 9.87 1.09 -11.98
CA ASP A 165 11.17 1.34 -12.62
C ASP A 165 12.30 1.42 -11.58
N LYS A 166 12.00 1.92 -10.38
CA LYS A 166 12.98 2.02 -9.30
C LYS A 166 13.25 0.69 -8.60
N TYR A 167 12.22 -0.11 -8.33
CA TYR A 167 12.29 -1.29 -7.48
C TYR A 167 11.86 -2.59 -8.18
N GLU A 168 12.02 -2.67 -9.50
CA GLU A 168 11.57 -3.79 -10.33
C GLU A 168 12.04 -5.15 -9.78
N ASP A 169 13.28 -5.22 -9.29
CA ASP A 169 13.86 -6.42 -8.69
C ASP A 169 13.14 -6.84 -7.40
N LEU A 170 12.82 -5.89 -6.53
CA LEU A 170 12.12 -6.17 -5.27
C LEU A 170 10.64 -6.51 -5.49
N ILE A 171 9.98 -5.83 -6.43
CA ILE A 171 8.59 -6.10 -6.79
C ILE A 171 8.47 -7.46 -7.48
N SER A 172 9.43 -7.81 -8.34
CA SER A 172 9.50 -9.14 -8.95
C SER A 172 9.70 -10.24 -7.91
N ASP A 173 10.50 -9.98 -6.88
CA ASP A 173 10.67 -10.91 -5.75
C ASP A 173 9.37 -11.06 -4.95
N TYR A 174 8.68 -9.95 -4.63
CA TYR A 174 7.34 -9.99 -4.02
C TYR A 174 6.36 -10.83 -4.86
N ASN A 175 6.32 -10.64 -6.18
CA ASN A 175 5.43 -11.40 -7.06
C ASN A 175 5.70 -12.90 -7.02
N LYS A 176 6.97 -13.32 -6.98
CA LYS A 176 7.35 -14.74 -6.82
C LYS A 176 6.86 -15.31 -5.48
N ILE A 177 6.94 -14.51 -4.41
CA ILE A 177 6.43 -14.91 -3.09
C ILE A 177 4.90 -15.04 -3.13
N MET A 178 4.18 -14.11 -3.74
CA MET A 178 2.71 -14.21 -3.86
C MET A 178 2.27 -15.41 -4.69
N GLU A 179 3.00 -15.71 -5.76
CA GLU A 179 2.72 -16.90 -6.58
C GLU A 179 2.85 -18.19 -5.76
N LYS A 180 3.86 -18.28 -4.89
CA LYS A 180 4.04 -19.42 -3.97
C LYS A 180 2.86 -19.58 -3.01
N TYR A 181 2.25 -18.50 -2.54
CA TYR A 181 1.12 -18.55 -1.61
C TYR A 181 -0.24 -18.68 -2.31
N ARG A 182 -0.32 -18.55 -3.64
CA ARG A 182 -1.58 -18.48 -4.41
C ARG A 182 -2.54 -19.61 -4.05
N GLU A 183 -2.07 -20.86 -4.09
CA GLU A 183 -2.94 -22.02 -3.84
C GLU A 183 -3.38 -22.13 -2.38
N VAL A 184 -2.50 -21.78 -1.43
CA VAL A 184 -2.84 -21.79 0.00
C VAL A 184 -3.87 -20.70 0.31
N ILE A 185 -3.69 -19.50 -0.22
CA ILE A 185 -4.64 -18.39 -0.09
C ILE A 185 -6.00 -18.79 -0.66
N LYS A 186 -6.01 -19.36 -1.88
CA LYS A 186 -7.22 -19.84 -2.54
C LYS A 186 -7.96 -20.86 -1.65
N SER A 187 -7.25 -21.88 -1.16
CA SER A 187 -7.81 -22.88 -0.25
C SER A 187 -8.39 -22.25 1.02
N GLU A 188 -7.71 -21.27 1.59
CA GLU A 188 -8.15 -20.61 2.82
C GLU A 188 -9.43 -19.79 2.61
N ILE A 189 -9.53 -19.04 1.51
CA ILE A 189 -10.71 -18.24 1.20
C ILE A 189 -11.94 -19.08 0.81
N GLU A 190 -11.76 -20.28 0.25
CA GLU A 190 -12.88 -21.20 -0.06
C GLU A 190 -13.71 -21.53 1.19
N LYS A 191 -13.07 -21.67 2.36
CA LYS A 191 -13.74 -21.96 3.64
C LYS A 191 -14.79 -20.90 3.99
N TYR A 192 -14.55 -19.65 3.60
CA TYR A 192 -15.42 -18.52 3.89
C TYR A 192 -16.51 -18.32 2.83
N LYS A 193 -16.38 -18.91 1.63
CA LYS A 193 -17.42 -18.80 0.59
C LYS A 193 -18.73 -19.44 1.03
N ALA A 194 -18.68 -20.56 1.74
CA ALA A 194 -19.87 -21.21 2.30
C ALA A 194 -20.56 -20.35 3.39
N LEU A 195 -19.82 -19.47 4.05
CA LEU A 195 -20.33 -18.55 5.09
C LEU A 195 -20.87 -17.24 4.52
N SER A 196 -20.47 -16.88 3.30
CA SER A 196 -20.97 -15.72 2.57
C SER A 196 -22.41 -15.96 2.12
N LYS A 197 -23.36 -15.26 2.74
CA LYS A 197 -24.80 -15.44 2.49
C LYS A 197 -25.39 -14.33 1.62
N ARG A 198 -24.76 -13.15 1.57
CA ARG A 198 -25.27 -11.98 0.84
C ARG A 198 -24.13 -11.21 0.19
N LYS A 199 -24.44 -10.56 -0.94
CA LYS A 199 -23.54 -9.56 -1.53
C LYS A 199 -23.24 -8.47 -0.48
N ASN A 200 -21.97 -8.13 -0.30
CA ASN A 200 -21.44 -7.11 0.63
C ASN A 200 -21.55 -7.45 2.13
N ASP A 201 -21.83 -8.70 2.51
CA ASP A 201 -21.60 -9.12 3.89
C ASP A 201 -20.11 -9.09 4.26
N ILE A 202 -19.78 -9.42 5.52
CA ILE A 202 -18.39 -9.36 5.99
C ILE A 202 -17.49 -10.37 5.29
N TYR A 203 -18.00 -11.57 4.97
CA TYR A 203 -17.23 -12.64 4.34
C TYR A 203 -16.95 -12.35 2.88
N SER A 204 -17.94 -11.87 2.13
CA SER A 204 -17.76 -11.45 0.72
C SER A 204 -16.74 -10.30 0.59
N ARG A 205 -16.83 -9.27 1.44
CA ARG A 205 -15.83 -8.17 1.47
C ARG A 205 -14.45 -8.66 1.89
N PHE A 206 -14.38 -9.61 2.82
CA PHE A 206 -13.13 -10.22 3.25
C PHE A 206 -12.48 -11.01 2.11
N ILE A 207 -13.23 -11.88 1.42
CA ILE A 207 -12.73 -12.67 0.29
C ILE A 207 -12.23 -11.76 -0.84
N GLU A 208 -13.00 -10.74 -1.21
CA GLU A 208 -12.59 -9.74 -2.21
C GLU A 208 -11.30 -9.02 -1.78
N SER A 209 -11.24 -8.59 -0.53
CA SER A 209 -10.07 -7.93 0.03
C SER A 209 -8.84 -8.85 0.02
N VAL A 210 -8.94 -10.12 0.41
CA VAL A 210 -7.82 -11.07 0.38
C VAL A 210 -7.33 -11.29 -1.06
N ASN A 211 -8.24 -11.44 -2.03
CA ASN A 211 -7.86 -11.60 -3.43
C ASN A 211 -7.09 -10.40 -3.98
N ILE A 212 -7.42 -9.17 -3.55
CA ILE A 212 -6.69 -7.96 -3.96
C ILE A 212 -5.35 -7.86 -3.23
N GLU A 213 -5.36 -8.02 -1.91
CA GLU A 213 -4.23 -7.73 -1.02
C GLU A 213 -3.06 -8.70 -1.20
N PHE A 214 -3.33 -9.93 -1.66
CA PHE A 214 -2.30 -10.93 -1.94
C PHE A 214 -2.10 -11.22 -3.43
N ASN A 215 -2.57 -10.32 -4.31
CA ASN A 215 -2.30 -10.46 -5.72
C ASN A 215 -0.85 -10.05 -6.05
N VAL A 216 -0.38 -10.52 -7.20
CA VAL A 216 0.83 -9.99 -7.83
C VAL A 216 0.59 -8.55 -8.29
N ILE A 217 1.67 -7.77 -8.32
CA ILE A 217 1.67 -6.42 -8.89
C ILE A 217 2.00 -6.53 -10.37
N GLU A 218 1.14 -5.95 -11.20
CA GLU A 218 1.33 -5.86 -12.64
C GLU A 218 2.01 -4.54 -13.03
N LYS A 219 2.90 -4.62 -14.03
CA LYS A 219 3.56 -3.46 -14.64
C LYS A 219 2.56 -2.70 -15.53
N ILE A 220 2.48 -1.38 -15.40
CA ILE A 220 1.63 -0.48 -16.21
C ILE A 220 2.41 0.20 -17.33
#